data_AF-A0A822HK02-F1
#
_entry.id   AF-A0A822HK02-F1
#
_cell.length_a   1.000
_cell.length_b   1.000
_cell.length_c   1.000
_cell.angle_alpha   90.00
_cell.angle_beta   90.00
_cell.angle_gamma   90.00
#
_symmetry.space_group_name_H-M   'P 1'
#
loop_
_entity.id
_entity.type
_entity.pdbx_description
1 polymer ?
#
loop_
_entity_poly.entity_id
_entity_poly.type
_entity_poly.pdbx_seq_one_letter_code
_entity_poly.pdbx_strand_id
1 'polypeptide(L)'
;YTSSAYAKDKNWLDSPWKNFFTSKGPFPYPETGVPEETIKTIGVKAHELPEGFTLHRGLQRVFENRAKMLNAREVDWGLAESMAIGSVLLDGNHVRLSGQDVERGTFSHRHHVLHDQEKDLVFHVPMNYLHPT
;
A
#
# COMPACT_ATOMS: atom_id res chain seq x y z
N TYR A 1 37.48 -15.90 -36.60
CA TYR A 1 38.21 -14.90 -35.81
C TYR A 1 37.34 -13.65 -35.72
N THR A 2 36.35 -13.67 -34.82
CA THR A 2 36.39 -13.03 -33.48
C THR A 2 36.31 -11.51 -33.61
N SER A 3 35.23 -10.86 -33.17
CA SER A 3 34.99 -10.69 -31.75
C SER A 3 33.52 -10.36 -31.49
N SER A 4 32.81 -11.26 -30.78
CA SER A 4 31.68 -10.83 -29.98
C SER A 4 32.26 -9.98 -28.85
N ALA A 5 32.12 -8.67 -28.94
CA ALA A 5 32.54 -7.78 -27.86
C ALA A 5 31.51 -7.83 -26.72
N TYR A 6 31.42 -9.00 -26.08
CA TYR A 6 31.09 -9.08 -24.67
C TYR A 6 32.20 -8.33 -23.92
N ALA A 7 31.95 -7.07 -23.58
CA ALA A 7 32.73 -6.31 -22.61
C ALA A 7 31.81 -6.07 -21.42
N LYS A 8 31.86 -6.99 -20.45
CA LYS A 8 32.60 -6.84 -19.18
C LYS A 8 31.74 -6.17 -18.12
N ASP A 9 30.95 -7.00 -17.43
CA ASP A 9 30.49 -6.74 -16.07
C ASP A 9 31.69 -6.29 -15.24
N LYS A 10 31.72 -5.01 -14.85
CA LYS A 10 32.79 -4.46 -14.01
C LYS A 10 32.36 -3.21 -13.25
N ASN A 11 31.18 -3.26 -12.63
CA ASN A 11 30.95 -2.53 -11.40
C ASN A 11 30.07 -3.39 -10.46
N TRP A 12 30.47 -3.51 -9.20
CA TRP A 12 29.63 -4.03 -8.11
C TRP A 12 28.28 -3.28 -7.98
N LEU A 13 28.18 -2.12 -8.64
CA LEU A 13 26.99 -1.29 -8.83
C LEU A 13 26.25 -1.61 -10.15
N ASP A 14 26.31 -2.84 -10.65
CA ASP A 14 25.43 -3.32 -11.72
C ASP A 14 24.00 -3.32 -11.20
N SER A 15 23.40 -2.13 -11.28
CA SER A 15 22.08 -1.83 -10.77
C SER A 15 21.09 -2.76 -11.47
N PRO A 16 20.34 -3.62 -10.76
CA PRO A 16 19.33 -4.51 -11.36
C PRO A 16 18.14 -3.76 -12.01
N TRP A 17 18.21 -2.42 -11.99
CA TRP A 17 17.22 -1.46 -12.42
C TRP A 17 17.23 -1.28 -13.94
N LYS A 18 16.99 -2.38 -14.66
CA LYS A 18 16.76 -2.36 -16.12
C LYS A 18 15.61 -1.39 -16.41
N ASN A 19 15.78 -0.52 -17.40
CA ASN A 19 14.81 0.49 -17.85
C ASN A 19 14.53 1.69 -16.93
N PHE A 20 15.11 1.76 -15.72
CA PHE A 20 14.83 2.87 -14.78
C PHE A 20 15.37 4.23 -15.27
N PHE A 21 16.52 4.25 -15.95
CA PHE A 21 17.17 5.47 -16.43
C PHE A 21 16.90 5.78 -17.91
N THR A 22 15.98 5.06 -18.56
CA THR A 22 15.77 5.16 -20.01
C THR A 22 14.91 6.37 -20.42
N SER A 23 14.25 7.04 -19.46
CA SER A 23 13.40 8.19 -19.77
C SER A 23 14.25 9.40 -20.18
N LYS A 24 14.13 9.82 -21.44
CA LYS A 24 14.73 11.05 -21.99
C LYS A 24 13.61 11.97 -22.48
N GLY A 25 13.24 12.98 -21.71
CA GLY A 25 12.27 14.01 -22.13
C GLY A 25 11.82 14.93 -20.99
N PRO A 26 11.22 16.10 -21.29
CA PRO A 26 10.61 16.95 -20.27
C PRO A 26 9.49 16.17 -19.58
N PHE A 27 9.57 16.03 -18.25
CA PHE A 27 8.73 15.17 -17.41
C PHE A 27 7.26 15.15 -17.85
N PRO A 28 6.80 14.12 -18.57
CA PRO A 28 5.37 13.94 -18.78
C PRO A 28 4.77 13.55 -17.42
N TYR A 29 3.66 14.20 -17.03
CA TYR A 29 2.90 13.74 -15.87
C TYR A 29 2.40 12.32 -16.18
N PRO A 30 2.85 11.28 -15.44
CA PRO A 30 2.37 9.94 -15.69
C PRO A 30 0.89 9.86 -15.33
N GLU A 31 0.13 9.10 -16.11
CA GLU A 31 -1.24 8.76 -15.76
C GLU A 31 -1.21 7.80 -14.56
N THR A 32 -1.60 8.29 -13.39
CA THR A 32 -1.66 7.53 -12.13
C THR A 32 -3.10 7.16 -11.75
N GLY A 33 -4.05 7.37 -12.66
CA GLY A 33 -5.45 7.04 -12.46
C GLY A 33 -5.63 5.52 -12.28
N VAL A 34 -6.46 5.14 -11.32
CA VAL A 34 -6.80 3.75 -11.02
C VAL A 34 -8.31 3.58 -11.20
N PRO A 35 -8.80 2.45 -11.75
CA PRO A 35 -10.24 2.20 -11.87
C PRO A 35 -10.96 2.31 -10.52
N GLU A 36 -12.17 2.89 -10.54
CA GLU A 36 -12.97 3.10 -9.33
C GLU A 36 -13.24 1.78 -8.57
N GLU A 37 -13.45 0.68 -9.28
CA GLU A 37 -13.69 -0.63 -8.69
C GLU A 37 -12.47 -1.15 -7.92
N THR A 38 -11.26 -0.91 -8.44
CA THR A 38 -10.01 -1.23 -7.74
C THR A 38 -9.88 -0.40 -6.47
N ILE A 39 -10.17 0.91 -6.56
CA ILE A 39 -10.14 1.82 -5.42
C ILE A 39 -11.12 1.39 -4.32
N LYS A 40 -12.36 1.01 -4.69
CA LYS A 40 -13.36 0.47 -3.76
C LYS A 40 -12.88 -0.83 -3.11
N THR A 41 -12.32 -1.73 -3.91
CA THR A 41 -11.79 -3.01 -3.42
C THR A 41 -10.71 -2.79 -2.37
N ILE A 42 -9.75 -1.91 -2.64
CA ILE A 42 -8.71 -1.53 -1.69
C ILE A 42 -9.31 -0.90 -0.44
N GLY A 43 -10.26 0.04 -0.61
CA GLY A 43 -10.93 0.72 0.49
C GLY A 43 -11.65 -0.25 1.44
N VAL A 44 -12.32 -1.27 0.91
CA VAL A 44 -12.94 -2.33 1.71
C VAL A 44 -11.88 -3.20 2.39
N LYS A 45 -10.88 -3.67 1.64
CA LYS A 45 -9.80 -4.53 2.16
C LYS A 45 -9.00 -3.85 3.27
N ALA A 46 -8.77 -2.54 3.17
CA ALA A 46 -8.07 -1.74 4.17
C ALA A 46 -8.70 -1.79 5.57
N HIS A 47 -9.99 -2.13 5.65
CA HIS A 47 -10.80 -2.13 6.86
C HIS A 47 -11.38 -3.51 7.19
N GLU A 48 -10.94 -4.56 6.49
CA GLU A 48 -11.37 -5.93 6.75
C GLU A 48 -10.67 -6.47 8.00
N LEU A 49 -11.40 -7.28 8.77
CA LEU A 49 -10.90 -7.93 9.97
C LEU A 49 -10.95 -9.44 9.80
N PRO A 50 -9.96 -10.18 10.32
CA PRO A 50 -10.02 -11.64 10.33
C PRO A 50 -11.09 -12.13 11.32
N GLU A 51 -11.56 -13.36 11.11
CA GLU A 51 -12.56 -13.97 11.99
C GLU A 51 -12.03 -14.09 13.43
N GLY A 52 -12.85 -13.71 14.41
CA GLY A 52 -12.50 -13.76 15.82
C GLY A 52 -11.47 -12.70 16.28
N PHE A 53 -11.30 -11.61 15.52
CA PHE A 53 -10.46 -10.47 15.89
C PHE A 53 -11.25 -9.39 16.64
N THR A 54 -10.80 -9.02 17.84
CA THR A 54 -11.48 -8.03 18.67
C THR A 54 -10.88 -6.63 18.46
N LEU A 55 -11.50 -5.83 17.58
CA LEU A 55 -11.06 -4.45 17.28
C LEU A 55 -11.46 -3.45 18.39
N HIS A 56 -10.61 -2.47 18.66
CA HIS A 56 -10.92 -1.35 19.56
C HIS A 56 -12.16 -0.56 19.11
N ARG A 57 -13.08 -0.27 20.04
CA ARG A 57 -14.35 0.43 19.77
C ARG A 57 -14.19 1.78 19.07
N GLY A 58 -13.12 2.51 19.38
CA GLY A 58 -12.81 3.77 18.69
C GLY A 58 -12.49 3.58 17.21
N LEU A 59 -11.77 2.50 16.86
CA LEU A 59 -11.42 2.17 15.48
C LEU A 59 -12.63 1.63 14.71
N GLN A 60 -13.52 0.88 15.36
CA GLN A 60 -14.76 0.41 14.74
C GLN A 60 -15.56 1.59 14.15
N ARG A 61 -15.71 2.68 14.90
CA ARG A 61 -16.39 3.91 14.42
C ARG A 61 -15.68 4.54 13.22
N VAL A 62 -14.35 4.57 13.22
CA VAL A 62 -13.56 5.08 12.10
C VAL A 62 -13.80 4.23 10.85
N PHE A 63 -13.83 2.90 11.00
CA PHE A 63 -14.03 1.96 9.90
C PHE A 63 -15.44 2.07 9.32
N GLU A 64 -16.46 2.14 10.17
CA GLU A 64 -17.84 2.38 9.76
C GLU A 64 -18.01 3.71 9.01
N ASN A 65 -17.35 4.77 9.49
CA ASN A 65 -17.37 6.07 8.82
C ASN A 65 -16.70 6.00 7.44
N ARG A 66 -15.54 5.34 7.33
CA ARG A 66 -14.86 5.15 6.04
C ARG A 66 -15.66 4.30 5.07
N ALA A 67 -16.37 3.28 5.55
CA ALA A 67 -17.29 2.51 4.73
C ALA A 67 -18.44 3.37 4.17
N LYS A 68 -18.98 4.30 4.97
CA LYS A 68 -19.98 5.27 4.50
C LYS A 68 -19.39 6.24 3.47
N MET A 69 -18.19 6.76 3.72
CA MET A 69 -17.48 7.66 2.80
C MET A 69 -17.23 7.00 1.43
N LEU A 70 -16.79 5.73 1.43
CA LEU A 70 -16.62 4.95 0.20
C LEU A 70 -17.90 4.89 -0.65
N ASN A 71 -19.05 4.64 0.00
CA ASN A 71 -20.35 4.62 -0.69
C ASN A 71 -20.80 6.01 -1.18
N ALA A 72 -20.42 7.07 -0.45
CA ALA A 72 -20.72 8.46 -0.80
C ALA A 72 -19.74 9.06 -1.83
N ARG A 73 -18.72 8.31 -2.28
CA ARG A 73 -17.61 8.79 -3.12
C ARG A 73 -16.84 9.95 -2.47
N GLU A 74 -16.70 9.88 -1.15
CA GLU A 74 -15.91 10.79 -0.34
C GLU A 74 -14.66 10.06 0.19
N VAL A 75 -13.58 10.80 0.42
CA VAL A 75 -12.31 10.24 0.88
C VAL A 75 -11.63 11.19 1.86
N ASP A 76 -11.21 10.65 3.02
CA ASP A 76 -10.29 11.33 3.92
C ASP A 76 -8.84 11.02 3.51
N TRP A 77 -7.88 11.67 4.17
CA TRP A 77 -6.47 11.49 3.84
C TRP A 77 -5.95 10.08 4.11
N GLY A 78 -6.37 9.45 5.21
CA GLY A 78 -5.90 8.10 5.57
C GLY A 78 -6.46 7.01 4.65
N LEU A 79 -7.68 7.18 4.16
CA LEU A 79 -8.31 6.33 3.17
C LEU A 79 -7.65 6.54 1.80
N ALA A 80 -7.39 7.79 1.39
CA ALA A 80 -6.67 8.08 0.14
C ALA A 80 -5.24 7.51 0.15
N GLU A 81 -4.53 7.61 1.28
CA GLU A 81 -3.21 6.98 1.48
C GLU A 81 -3.30 5.46 1.32
N SER A 82 -4.30 4.83 1.96
CA SER A 82 -4.58 3.40 1.83
C SER A 82 -4.82 2.97 0.38
N MET A 83 -5.58 3.77 -0.38
CA MET A 83 -5.87 3.52 -1.79
C MET A 83 -4.62 3.59 -2.66
N ALA A 84 -3.77 4.60 -2.46
CA ALA A 84 -2.53 4.75 -3.22
C ALA A 84 -1.52 3.64 -2.90
N ILE A 85 -1.38 3.27 -1.62
CA ILE A 85 -0.50 2.16 -1.23
C ILE A 85 -1.03 0.85 -1.81
N GLY A 86 -2.34 0.59 -1.68
CA GLY A 86 -2.95 -0.62 -2.20
C GLY A 86 -2.81 -0.75 -3.72
N SER A 87 -2.94 0.34 -4.49
CA SER A 87 -2.77 0.28 -5.94
C SER A 87 -1.33 -0.10 -6.34
N VAL A 88 -0.34 0.47 -5.66
CA VAL A 88 1.08 0.14 -5.87
C VAL A 88 1.37 -1.32 -5.50
N LEU A 89 0.76 -1.83 -4.43
CA LEU A 89 0.87 -3.23 -4.03
C LEU A 89 0.23 -4.18 -5.06
N LEU A 90 -0.91 -3.81 -5.65
CA LEU A 90 -1.54 -4.59 -6.72
C LEU A 90 -0.70 -4.64 -8.00
N ASP A 91 0.06 -3.59 -8.29
CA ASP A 91 1.04 -3.56 -9.40
C ASP A 91 2.29 -4.44 -9.12
N GLY A 92 2.35 -5.11 -7.97
CA GLY A 92 3.46 -5.97 -7.57
C GLY A 92 4.65 -5.21 -6.97
N ASN A 93 4.49 -3.93 -6.66
CA ASN A 93 5.55 -3.12 -6.07
C ASN A 93 5.44 -3.13 -4.55
N HIS A 94 6.52 -3.50 -3.87
CA HIS A 94 6.56 -3.51 -2.42
C HIS A 94 6.60 -2.09 -1.84
N VAL A 95 5.79 -1.84 -0.81
CA VAL A 95 5.76 -0.57 -0.08
C VAL A 95 6.33 -0.76 1.31
N ARG A 96 7.24 0.14 1.72
CA ARG A 96 7.78 0.21 3.08
C ARG A 96 7.44 1.55 3.72
N LEU A 97 6.78 1.50 4.86
CA LEU A 97 6.56 2.65 5.75
C LEU A 97 7.48 2.51 6.96
N SER A 98 8.17 3.59 7.34
CA SER A 98 9.13 3.58 8.44
C SER A 98 9.10 4.90 9.19
N GLY A 99 9.16 4.83 10.52
CA GLY A 99 9.16 5.99 11.41
C GLY A 99 8.56 5.65 12.77
N GLN A 100 8.48 6.64 13.65
CA GLN A 100 7.82 6.49 14.95
C GLN A 100 6.30 6.47 14.77
N ASP A 101 5.63 5.53 15.44
CA ASP A 101 4.17 5.37 15.43
C ASP A 101 3.53 5.23 14.04
N VAL A 102 4.29 4.87 13.00
CA VAL A 102 3.78 4.87 11.61
C VAL A 102 2.66 3.87 11.38
N GLU A 103 2.59 2.80 12.16
CA GLU A 103 1.57 1.76 12.12
C GLU A 103 0.15 2.32 12.38
N ARG A 104 0.02 3.16 13.43
CA ARG A 104 -1.22 3.86 13.79
C ARG A 104 -1.34 5.22 13.09
N GLY A 105 -0.20 5.88 12.91
CA GLY A 105 -0.08 7.30 12.63
C GLY A 105 -0.07 8.11 13.93
N THR A 106 0.79 9.14 14.00
CA THR A 106 0.89 10.07 15.14
C THR A 106 -0.47 10.66 15.50
N PHE A 107 -1.23 11.10 14.50
CA PHE A 107 -2.58 11.66 14.67
C PHE A 107 -3.70 10.61 14.66
N SER A 108 -3.39 9.32 14.82
CA SER A 108 -4.37 8.23 14.80
C SER A 108 -5.27 8.22 13.55
N HIS A 109 -4.69 8.51 12.39
CA HIS A 109 -5.43 8.65 11.14
C HIS A 109 -5.20 7.48 10.18
N ARG A 110 -4.21 6.61 10.39
CA ARG A 110 -3.80 5.61 9.40
C ARG A 110 -4.37 4.23 9.71
N HIS A 111 -4.00 3.68 10.87
CA HIS A 111 -4.40 2.34 11.32
C HIS A 111 -4.10 1.22 10.29
N HIS A 112 -2.87 1.15 9.77
CA HIS A 112 -2.46 0.07 8.86
C HIS A 112 -2.13 -1.23 9.59
N VAL A 113 -1.74 -1.14 10.87
CA VAL A 113 -1.60 -2.30 11.75
C VAL A 113 -2.68 -2.20 12.82
N LEU A 114 -3.45 -3.27 12.94
CA LEU A 114 -4.55 -3.40 13.88
C LEU A 114 -4.12 -4.36 14.98
N HIS A 115 -4.35 -3.98 16.24
CA HIS A 115 -4.05 -4.83 17.40
C HIS A 115 -5.34 -5.34 18.03
N ASP A 116 -5.38 -6.63 18.35
CA ASP A 116 -6.49 -7.25 19.06
C ASP A 116 -6.55 -6.72 20.50
N GLN A 117 -7.75 -6.42 21.01
CA GLN A 117 -7.94 -5.86 22.34
C GLN A 117 -7.99 -6.91 23.45
N GLU A 118 -8.28 -8.16 23.12
CA GLU A 118 -8.42 -9.26 24.08
C GLU A 118 -7.18 -10.15 24.10
N LYS A 119 -6.45 -10.22 22.98
CA LYS A 119 -5.26 -11.04 22.81
C LYS A 119 -4.02 -10.18 22.61
N ASP A 120 -3.09 -10.26 23.55
CA ASP A 120 -1.82 -9.54 23.44
C ASP A 120 -0.95 -10.10 22.29
N LEU A 121 -0.14 -9.23 21.69
CA LEU A 121 0.76 -9.50 20.55
C LEU A 121 0.07 -10.03 19.27
N VAL A 122 -1.26 -10.09 19.23
CA VAL A 122 -2.02 -10.42 18.02
C VAL A 122 -2.26 -9.14 17.23
N PHE A 123 -1.72 -9.10 16.01
CA PHE A 123 -1.90 -7.99 15.09
C PHE A 123 -2.31 -8.45 13.70
N HIS A 124 -2.96 -7.55 12.96
CA HIS A 124 -3.39 -7.77 11.59
C HIS A 124 -3.01 -6.57 10.72
N VAL A 125 -2.49 -6.85 9.52
CA VAL A 125 -2.13 -5.83 8.52
C VAL A 125 -2.99 -6.10 7.28
N PRO A 126 -4.14 -5.43 7.13
CA PRO A 126 -5.11 -5.76 6.07
C PRO A 126 -4.51 -5.70 4.66
N MET A 127 -3.62 -4.73 4.41
CA MET A 127 -2.98 -4.52 3.11
C MET A 127 -2.11 -5.69 2.62
N ASN A 128 -1.64 -6.55 3.53
CA ASN A 128 -0.87 -7.74 3.14
C ASN A 128 -1.73 -8.84 2.52
N TYR A 129 -3.06 -8.73 2.61
CA TYR A 129 -4.04 -9.70 2.13
C TYR A 129 -4.85 -9.16 0.94
N LEU A 130 -4.32 -8.15 0.23
CA LEU A 130 -4.99 -7.53 -0.91
C LEU A 130 -5.12 -8.47 -2.12
N HIS A 131 -4.13 -9.34 -2.33
CA HIS A 131 -4.12 -10.34 -3.40
C HIS A 131 -4.40 -11.72 -2.80
N PRO A 132 -5.33 -12.52 -3.37
CA PRO A 132 -5.44 -13.92 -3.02
C PRO A 132 -4.13 -14.60 -3.42
N THR A 133 -3.40 -15.16 -2.45
CA THR A 133 -2.19 -15.93 -2.72
C THR A 133 -2.54 -17.25 -3.40
#